data_AF-A0A1V4DRY5-F1
#
_entry.id   AF-A0A1V4DRY5-F1
#
_cell.length_a   1.000
_cell.length_b   1.000
_cell.length_c   1.000
_cell.angle_alpha   90.00
_cell.angle_beta   90.00
_cell.angle_gamma   90.00
#
_symmetry.space_group_name_H-M   'P 1'
#
loop_
_entity.id
_entity.type
_entity.pdbx_description
1 polymer ?
#
loop_
_entity_poly.entity_id
_entity_poly.type
_entity_poly.pdbx_seq_one_letter_code
_entity_poly.pdbx_strand_id
1 'polypeptide(L)'
;MLAAAVLATAAATAIPAVPAEAAAFKVLVFSKTAGFRHDSIPAGVQAIRDLGAAGDFEVNATEDAGAFTSSNLAQYRAVVFLSTTGDVLDAAQQAAFQSYVDGGGGYVGVHAAADTEYDWPYYGQLTGAWFDSHPSIQQANVKTEDTAHPATSGLPATWTRTDEWYNYRTNPRPNVHVLQSLDESSYSGGTMGDHPITWCHPQASGRAFYTGLGHTAESYTEPNFRSLLLGGIRYAAGAVQADCAPPSGGPGGGTIEAESYTSQSGVQPASHGTASGGTTVGFIDNGDWVGYASVGTAGATGFTARVSSAGAGGTIQVRSGSPTGTLLGSVTVPVTGSWDTFTTVSTTLTGSASGPLYLVFTGGSGSLFDVDTFSLTTSATTTVEGEAYTSQSGVQPADHAGASGGRTVGYINNGDWAAYSGVSTSGLKSFGARVSSAGSGGTIQVRSGSATGTLLGSVNVPVTGSWDTFRTVSGTLTGSASGPLYLVFTGSGGNYLFDLDSFTVTR
;
A
#
# COMPACT_ATOMS: atom_id res chain seq x y z
N MET A 1 42.43 69.05 -37.63
CA MET A 1 42.03 67.88 -36.82
C MET A 1 40.89 68.29 -35.90
N LEU A 2 39.64 67.95 -36.23
CA LEU A 2 38.52 67.95 -35.29
C LEU A 2 37.61 66.79 -35.72
N ALA A 3 37.53 65.76 -34.88
CA ALA A 3 36.69 64.58 -35.09
C ALA A 3 35.38 64.77 -34.32
N ALA A 4 34.24 64.64 -35.01
CA ALA A 4 32.92 64.62 -34.39
C ALA A 4 32.60 63.18 -33.96
N ALA A 5 32.41 62.97 -32.66
CA ALA A 5 31.98 61.70 -32.09
C ALA A 5 30.44 61.61 -32.15
N VAL A 6 29.93 60.64 -32.91
CA VAL A 6 28.52 60.25 -32.91
C VAL A 6 28.33 59.17 -31.86
N LEU A 7 27.65 59.49 -30.76
CA LEU A 7 27.18 58.50 -29.78
C LEU A 7 25.97 57.76 -30.37
N ALA A 8 26.13 56.47 -30.67
CA ALA A 8 25.03 55.57 -30.95
C ALA A 8 24.53 54.97 -29.63
N THR A 9 23.36 55.39 -29.15
CA THR A 9 22.65 54.76 -28.04
C THR A 9 22.03 53.44 -28.50
N ALA A 10 22.62 52.32 -28.10
CA ALA A 10 22.00 51.00 -28.25
C ALA A 10 20.86 50.85 -27.24
N ALA A 11 19.62 50.83 -27.72
CA ALA A 11 18.47 50.48 -26.90
C ALA A 11 18.49 48.96 -26.64
N ALA A 12 18.78 48.56 -25.40
CA ALA A 12 18.66 47.18 -24.97
C ALA A 12 17.18 46.82 -24.85
N THR A 13 16.68 45.99 -25.77
CA THR A 13 15.36 45.35 -25.64
C THR A 13 15.41 44.36 -24.48
N ALA A 14 14.72 44.68 -23.38
CA ALA A 14 14.53 43.75 -22.27
C ALA A 14 13.66 42.57 -22.76
N ILE A 15 14.20 41.36 -22.69
CA ILE A 15 13.44 40.13 -22.91
C ILE A 15 12.50 39.97 -21.71
N PRO A 16 11.19 39.80 -21.91
CA PRO A 16 10.27 39.55 -20.80
C PRO A 16 10.66 38.23 -20.11
N ALA A 17 10.86 38.27 -18.80
CA ALA A 17 11.09 37.08 -18.01
C ALA A 17 9.87 36.16 -18.14
N VAL A 18 10.10 34.93 -18.59
CA VAL A 18 9.08 33.88 -18.56
C VAL A 18 8.77 33.62 -17.08
N PRO A 19 7.49 33.63 -16.64
CA PRO A 19 7.15 33.28 -15.27
C PRO A 19 7.67 31.88 -14.97
N ALA A 20 8.35 31.70 -13.83
CA ALA A 20 8.71 30.37 -13.37
C ALA A 20 7.42 29.54 -13.23
N GLU A 21 7.37 28.38 -13.88
CA GLU A 21 6.26 27.44 -13.76
C GLU A 21 6.13 27.02 -12.28
N ALA A 22 4.90 26.99 -11.78
CA ALA A 22 4.65 26.62 -10.39
C ALA A 22 4.92 25.12 -10.22
N ALA A 23 5.65 24.75 -9.15
CA ALA A 23 6.01 23.35 -8.88
C ALA A 23 4.77 22.45 -8.83
N ALA A 24 4.90 21.19 -9.27
CA ALA A 24 3.79 20.25 -9.38
C ALA A 24 3.09 19.95 -8.03
N PHE A 25 3.84 20.00 -6.91
CA PHE A 25 3.29 19.88 -5.56
C PHE A 25 4.24 20.46 -4.49
N LYS A 26 3.76 20.54 -3.24
CA LYS A 26 4.54 20.96 -2.07
C LYS A 26 4.75 19.83 -1.07
N VAL A 27 5.88 19.85 -0.38
CA VAL A 27 6.25 18.95 0.72
C VAL A 27 6.66 19.78 1.94
N LEU A 28 6.13 19.41 3.12
CA LEU A 28 6.57 19.96 4.40
C LEU A 28 7.59 19.02 5.03
N VAL A 29 8.79 19.50 5.33
CA VAL A 29 9.79 18.78 6.12
C VAL A 29 9.72 19.29 7.55
N PHE A 30 9.36 18.41 8.47
CA PHE A 30 9.29 18.66 9.90
C PHE A 30 10.41 17.91 10.61
N SER A 31 11.20 18.62 11.41
CA SER A 31 12.38 18.06 12.08
C SER A 31 12.53 18.48 13.53
N LYS A 32 11.41 18.77 14.21
CA LYS A 32 11.40 19.08 15.64
C LYS A 32 11.81 17.85 16.45
N THR A 33 12.58 18.08 17.50
CA THR A 33 13.00 17.04 18.44
C THR A 33 12.70 17.49 19.87
N ALA A 34 12.08 16.62 20.66
CA ALA A 34 11.97 16.71 22.11
C ALA A 34 12.90 15.71 22.83
N GLY A 35 13.59 14.84 22.08
CA GLY A 35 14.59 13.89 22.55
C GLY A 35 15.98 14.15 21.94
N PHE A 36 16.68 13.07 21.55
CA PHE A 36 17.99 13.17 20.92
C PHE A 36 17.92 13.94 19.58
N ARG A 37 18.95 14.75 19.30
CA ARG A 37 19.02 15.57 18.09
C ARG A 37 20.12 15.05 17.17
N HIS A 38 19.74 14.58 15.99
CA HIS A 38 20.68 14.06 15.00
C HIS A 38 21.38 15.16 14.21
N ASP A 39 22.71 15.13 14.17
CA ASP A 39 23.54 16.10 13.43
C ASP A 39 23.27 16.08 11.91
N SER A 40 22.64 15.03 11.40
CA SER A 40 22.33 14.86 9.98
C SER A 40 21.12 15.64 9.47
N ILE A 41 20.26 16.17 10.35
CA ILE A 41 19.04 16.88 9.93
C ILE A 41 19.32 18.04 8.96
N PRO A 42 20.31 18.94 9.18
CA PRO A 42 20.62 19.98 8.19
C PRO A 42 20.99 19.42 6.81
N ALA A 43 21.76 18.33 6.77
CA ALA A 43 22.11 17.65 5.51
C ALA A 43 20.88 17.01 4.85
N GLY A 44 19.97 16.43 5.65
CA GLY A 44 18.71 15.87 5.17
C GLY A 44 17.73 16.89 4.62
N VAL A 45 17.55 18.01 5.31
CA VAL A 45 16.74 19.13 4.81
C VAL A 45 17.30 19.62 3.47
N GLN A 46 18.62 19.82 3.37
CA GLN A 46 19.24 20.26 2.13
C GLN A 46 19.07 19.24 1.01
N ALA A 47 19.28 17.95 1.28
CA ALA A 47 19.12 16.91 0.27
C ALA A 47 17.68 16.82 -0.25
N ILE A 48 16.67 16.94 0.61
CA ILE A 48 15.27 16.95 0.19
C ILE A 48 14.96 18.21 -0.65
N ARG A 49 15.52 19.37 -0.31
CA ARG A 49 15.40 20.59 -1.13
C ARG A 49 16.00 20.41 -2.51
N ASP A 50 17.19 19.82 -2.61
CA ASP A 50 17.84 19.52 -3.89
C ASP A 50 17.00 18.55 -4.73
N LEU A 51 16.44 17.51 -4.08
CA LEU A 51 15.54 16.55 -4.71
C LEU A 51 14.25 17.22 -5.18
N GLY A 52 13.71 18.19 -4.43
CA GLY A 52 12.57 19.01 -4.82
C GLY A 52 12.84 19.84 -6.05
N ALA A 53 13.98 20.54 -6.07
CA ALA A 53 14.40 21.34 -7.22
C ALA A 53 14.61 20.50 -8.49
N ALA A 54 15.17 19.28 -8.36
CA ALA A 54 15.36 18.36 -9.48
C ALA A 54 14.09 17.58 -9.86
N GLY A 55 13.15 17.43 -8.91
CA GLY A 55 11.99 16.55 -8.99
C GLY A 55 10.66 17.25 -9.20
N ASP A 56 10.68 18.57 -9.40
CA ASP A 56 9.53 19.46 -9.62
C ASP A 56 8.55 19.53 -8.43
N PHE A 57 9.07 19.67 -7.22
CA PHE A 57 8.26 19.93 -6.03
C PHE A 57 8.89 20.95 -5.06
N GLU A 58 8.06 21.79 -4.47
CA GLU A 58 8.49 22.78 -3.48
C GLU A 58 8.69 22.15 -2.11
N VAL A 59 9.74 22.55 -1.40
CA VAL A 59 10.05 22.07 -0.04
C VAL A 59 10.03 23.23 0.94
N ASN A 60 9.12 23.17 1.91
CA ASN A 60 9.14 24.02 3.09
C ASN A 60 9.65 23.20 4.28
N ALA A 61 10.59 23.73 5.06
CA ALA A 61 11.14 23.03 6.21
C ALA A 61 10.87 23.84 7.48
N THR A 62 10.48 23.18 8.56
CA THR A 62 10.19 23.81 9.84
C THR A 62 10.48 22.87 11.01
N GLU A 63 10.79 23.45 12.15
CA GLU A 63 10.81 22.77 13.46
C GLU A 63 9.65 23.26 14.36
N ASP A 64 8.80 24.15 13.84
CA ASP A 64 7.65 24.70 14.55
C ASP A 64 6.41 23.80 14.38
N ALA A 65 5.95 23.20 15.48
CA ALA A 65 4.75 22.37 15.52
C ALA A 65 3.45 23.18 15.28
N GLY A 66 3.49 24.51 15.40
CA GLY A 66 2.40 25.40 15.00
C GLY A 66 2.01 25.30 13.52
N ALA A 67 2.86 24.69 12.68
CA ALA A 67 2.54 24.36 11.30
C ALA A 67 1.46 23.26 11.15
N PHE A 68 1.19 22.45 12.18
CA PHE A 68 0.24 21.34 12.14
C PHE A 68 -1.20 21.82 12.40
N THR A 69 -1.71 22.58 11.45
CA THR A 69 -3.13 22.98 11.38
C THR A 69 -3.75 22.45 10.10
N SER A 70 -5.06 22.15 10.11
CA SER A 70 -5.74 21.62 8.92
C SER A 70 -5.57 22.54 7.69
N SER A 71 -5.65 23.86 7.89
CA SER A 71 -5.48 24.84 6.82
C SER A 71 -4.08 24.86 6.24
N ASN A 72 -3.05 24.75 7.10
CA ASN A 72 -1.68 24.77 6.64
C ASN A 72 -1.30 23.44 5.97
N LEU A 73 -1.72 22.30 6.54
CA LEU A 73 -1.41 20.97 6.00
C LEU A 73 -2.06 20.71 4.63
N ALA A 74 -3.23 21.30 4.35
CA ALA A 74 -3.96 21.12 3.09
C ALA A 74 -3.20 21.57 1.81
N GLN A 75 -2.15 22.39 1.95
CA GLN A 75 -1.33 22.82 0.81
C GLN A 75 -0.23 21.81 0.43
N TYR A 76 0.05 20.83 1.29
CA TYR A 76 1.13 19.86 1.11
C TYR A 76 0.57 18.52 0.64
N ARG A 77 1.29 17.88 -0.29
CA ARG A 77 0.98 16.50 -0.71
C ARG A 77 1.61 15.46 0.22
N ALA A 78 2.74 15.78 0.84
CA ALA A 78 3.40 14.94 1.81
C ALA A 78 4.01 15.77 2.95
N VAL A 79 4.06 15.17 4.14
CA VAL A 79 4.80 15.67 5.30
C VAL A 79 5.90 14.67 5.62
N VAL A 80 7.15 15.13 5.64
CA VAL A 80 8.33 14.35 6.00
C VAL A 80 8.66 14.62 7.47
N PHE A 81 8.67 13.58 8.29
CA PHE A 81 9.23 13.60 9.64
C PHE A 81 10.71 13.19 9.52
N LEU A 82 11.59 14.19 9.51
CA LEU A 82 13.02 14.01 9.29
C LEU A 82 13.73 13.94 10.64
N SER A 83 13.98 12.73 11.12
CA SER A 83 14.66 12.45 12.40
C SER A 83 14.06 13.23 13.57
N THR A 84 12.73 13.33 13.64
CA THR A 84 12.02 13.81 14.83
C THR A 84 12.27 12.86 16.00
N THR A 85 12.18 13.33 17.24
CA THR A 85 12.29 12.46 18.43
C THR A 85 11.42 12.96 19.57
N GLY A 86 10.89 12.05 20.39
CA GLY A 86 10.04 12.35 21.54
C GLY A 86 8.61 12.79 21.17
N ASP A 87 7.94 13.47 22.11
CA ASP A 87 6.59 14.01 21.96
C ASP A 87 6.66 15.43 21.37
N VAL A 88 6.29 15.58 20.11
CA VAL A 88 6.58 16.79 19.31
C VAL A 88 5.33 17.57 18.91
N LEU A 89 4.16 16.93 18.94
CA LEU A 89 2.85 17.48 18.65
C LEU A 89 1.93 17.41 19.88
N ASP A 90 1.21 18.50 20.15
CA ASP A 90 0.11 18.45 21.13
C ASP A 90 -1.14 17.76 20.56
N ALA A 91 -2.15 17.51 21.41
CA ALA A 91 -3.38 16.83 21.00
C ALA A 91 -4.13 17.48 19.82
N ALA A 92 -4.09 18.82 19.69
CA ALA A 92 -4.74 19.51 18.58
C ALA A 92 -3.96 19.32 17.27
N GLN A 93 -2.63 19.34 17.35
CA GLN A 93 -1.73 19.10 16.24
C GLN A 93 -1.76 17.63 15.78
N GLN A 94 -1.80 16.68 16.72
CA GLN A 94 -2.03 15.26 16.45
C GLN A 94 -3.35 15.04 15.69
N ALA A 95 -4.45 15.62 16.17
CA ALA A 95 -5.75 15.52 15.51
C ALA A 95 -5.76 16.13 14.09
N ALA A 96 -5.08 17.28 13.91
CA ALA A 96 -4.93 17.89 12.60
C ALA A 96 -4.10 17.03 11.65
N PHE A 97 -3.02 16.41 12.14
CA PHE A 97 -2.16 15.55 11.35
C PHE A 97 -2.84 14.24 10.95
N GLN A 98 -3.50 13.58 11.89
CA GLN A 98 -4.31 12.39 11.62
C GLN A 98 -5.39 12.69 10.58
N SER A 99 -6.14 13.79 10.73
CA SER A 99 -7.17 14.18 9.75
C SER A 99 -6.58 14.43 8.36
N TYR A 100 -5.37 15.01 8.29
CA TYR A 100 -4.65 15.23 7.04
C TYR A 100 -4.28 13.90 6.35
N VAL A 101 -3.71 12.95 7.09
CA VAL A 101 -3.35 11.64 6.52
C VAL A 101 -4.60 10.84 6.17
N ASP A 102 -5.58 10.75 7.06
CA ASP A 102 -6.84 10.02 6.82
C ASP A 102 -7.62 10.57 5.64
N GLY A 103 -7.50 11.89 5.38
CA GLY A 103 -8.05 12.61 4.23
C GLY A 103 -7.26 12.47 2.93
N GLY A 104 -6.19 11.68 2.89
CA GLY A 104 -5.41 11.39 1.67
C GLY A 104 -4.02 12.01 1.61
N GLY A 105 -3.57 12.69 2.66
CA GLY A 105 -2.22 13.22 2.79
C GLY A 105 -1.14 12.14 2.87
N GLY A 106 0.08 12.48 2.45
CA GLY A 106 1.25 11.60 2.55
C GLY A 106 2.05 11.80 3.82
N TYR A 107 2.59 10.72 4.37
CA TYR A 107 3.59 10.69 5.44
C TYR A 107 4.89 10.03 4.95
N VAL A 108 6.02 10.62 5.32
CA VAL A 108 7.36 10.06 5.11
C VAL A 108 8.13 10.13 6.43
N GLY A 109 8.40 9.00 7.06
CA GLY A 109 9.28 8.92 8.23
C GLY A 109 10.71 8.60 7.84
N VAL A 110 11.69 9.33 8.39
CA VAL A 110 13.12 9.08 8.17
C VAL A 110 13.82 8.89 9.51
N HIS A 111 14.56 7.79 9.62
CA HIS A 111 15.39 7.40 10.74
C HIS A 111 14.70 7.53 12.10
N ALA A 112 15.00 8.59 12.85
CA ALA A 112 14.49 8.80 14.20
C ALA A 112 12.98 9.07 14.27
N ALA A 113 12.30 9.23 13.13
CA ALA A 113 10.84 9.28 13.10
C ALA A 113 10.17 8.08 13.82
N ALA A 114 10.81 6.92 13.95
CA ALA A 114 10.31 5.81 14.78
C ALA A 114 10.51 6.00 16.31
N ASP A 115 11.30 6.98 16.72
CA ASP A 115 11.51 7.43 18.11
C ASP A 115 10.61 8.63 18.46
N THR A 116 9.39 8.67 17.92
CA THR A 116 8.48 9.83 18.01
C THR A 116 7.07 9.39 18.47
N GLU A 117 6.40 10.20 19.29
CA GLU A 117 4.98 10.09 19.67
C GLU A 117 4.56 8.72 20.25
N TYR A 118 5.32 8.18 21.20
CA TYR A 118 5.08 6.85 21.78
C TYR A 118 3.72 6.68 22.48
N ASP A 119 3.15 7.77 22.99
CA ASP A 119 1.85 7.75 23.69
C ASP A 119 0.66 7.97 22.74
N TRP A 120 0.92 8.07 21.42
CA TRP A 120 -0.09 8.25 20.40
C TRP A 120 -0.19 7.03 19.48
N PRO A 121 -1.09 6.06 19.76
CA PRO A 121 -1.18 4.80 19.03
C PRO A 121 -1.37 4.95 17.51
N TYR A 122 -2.05 6.01 17.06
CA TYR A 122 -2.20 6.30 15.65
C TYR A 122 -0.84 6.52 14.96
N TYR A 123 0.09 7.22 15.61
CA TYR A 123 1.43 7.43 15.06
C TYR A 123 2.26 6.15 15.00
N GLY A 124 2.12 5.28 15.99
CA GLY A 124 2.73 3.94 15.97
C GLY A 124 2.27 3.12 14.76
N GLN A 125 0.98 3.18 14.44
CA GLN A 125 0.42 2.55 13.24
C GLN A 125 0.90 3.22 11.95
N LEU A 126 0.94 4.56 11.92
CA LEU A 126 1.38 5.35 10.77
C LEU A 126 2.85 5.09 10.41
N THR A 127 3.71 4.96 11.43
CA THR A 127 5.13 4.69 11.24
C THR A 127 5.38 3.21 10.95
N GLY A 128 4.52 2.32 11.45
CA GLY A 128 4.55 0.88 11.23
C GLY A 128 5.29 0.11 12.32
N ALA A 129 6.32 0.71 12.93
CA ALA A 129 6.93 0.21 14.16
C ALA A 129 7.66 1.33 14.90
N TRP A 130 7.73 1.19 16.23
CA TRP A 130 8.46 2.11 17.10
C TRP A 130 9.88 1.63 17.38
N PHE A 131 10.79 2.58 17.59
CA PHE A 131 12.17 2.35 17.99
C PHE A 131 12.26 1.61 19.34
N ASP A 132 13.19 0.65 19.42
CA ASP A 132 13.55 -0.07 20.65
C ASP A 132 15.00 0.22 21.07
N SER A 133 15.95 -0.08 20.19
CA SER A 133 17.38 0.01 20.47
C SER A 133 18.20 0.11 19.18
N HIS A 134 19.49 0.42 19.28
CA HIS A 134 20.41 0.38 18.15
C HIS A 134 21.83 0.03 18.64
N PRO A 135 22.68 -0.59 17.80
CA PRO A 135 24.09 -0.74 18.07
C PRO A 135 24.87 0.55 17.70
N SER A 136 26.19 0.50 17.81
CA SER A 136 27.04 1.57 17.26
C SER A 136 26.90 1.66 15.74
N ILE A 137 27.08 2.87 15.20
CA ILE A 137 27.22 3.11 13.77
C ILE A 137 28.27 2.14 13.20
N GLN A 138 27.87 1.36 12.20
CA GLN A 138 28.72 0.37 11.59
C GLN A 138 28.22 0.04 10.18
N GLN A 139 29.01 -0.71 9.44
CA GLN A 139 28.63 -1.17 8.12
C GLN A 139 27.66 -2.36 8.22
N ALA A 140 26.63 -2.40 7.38
CA ALA A 140 25.73 -3.54 7.20
C ALA A 140 25.31 -3.69 5.74
N ASN A 141 24.84 -4.88 5.39
CA ASN A 141 24.20 -5.15 4.11
C ASN A 141 22.69 -4.87 4.21
N VAL A 142 22.21 -3.98 3.35
CA VAL A 142 20.79 -3.74 3.11
C VAL A 142 20.36 -4.56 1.89
N LYS A 143 19.36 -5.42 2.06
CA LYS A 143 18.75 -6.23 1.01
C LYS A 143 17.52 -5.52 0.48
N THR A 144 17.45 -5.33 -0.83
CA THR A 144 16.26 -4.81 -1.51
C THR A 144 15.33 -5.98 -1.82
N GLU A 145 14.16 -6.01 -1.17
CA GLU A 145 13.19 -7.10 -1.32
C GLU A 145 12.22 -6.84 -2.47
N ASP A 146 11.68 -5.63 -2.54
CA ASP A 146 10.86 -5.17 -3.65
C ASP A 146 11.72 -4.34 -4.61
N THR A 147 11.87 -4.82 -5.85
CA THR A 147 12.61 -4.13 -6.92
C THR A 147 11.69 -3.43 -7.94
N ALA A 148 10.38 -3.47 -7.74
CA ALA A 148 9.39 -2.79 -8.57
C ALA A 148 8.99 -1.42 -8.01
N HIS A 149 9.02 -1.24 -6.68
CA HIS A 149 8.65 0.02 -6.05
C HIS A 149 9.54 1.20 -6.52
N PRO A 150 9.00 2.39 -6.84
CA PRO A 150 9.79 3.52 -7.37
C PRO A 150 10.96 3.99 -6.50
N ALA A 151 10.89 3.76 -5.19
CA ALA A 151 11.98 4.05 -4.25
C ALA A 151 13.15 3.07 -4.36
N THR A 152 12.92 1.83 -4.81
CA THR A 152 13.90 0.76 -4.79
C THR A 152 14.23 0.19 -6.17
N SER A 153 13.48 0.54 -7.22
CA SER A 153 13.64 -0.02 -8.57
C SER A 153 14.97 0.29 -9.25
N GLY A 154 15.66 1.36 -8.81
CA GLY A 154 17.01 1.71 -9.26
C GLY A 154 18.13 1.21 -8.35
N LEU A 155 17.80 0.54 -7.25
CA LEU A 155 18.78 0.12 -6.25
C LEU A 155 19.32 -1.28 -6.56
N PRO A 156 20.56 -1.59 -6.16
CA PRO A 156 21.08 -2.95 -6.24
C PRO A 156 20.29 -3.90 -5.31
N ALA A 157 20.31 -5.19 -5.65
CA ALA A 157 19.66 -6.24 -4.86
C ALA A 157 20.19 -6.30 -3.41
N THR A 158 21.49 -6.05 -3.25
CA THR A 158 22.12 -5.85 -1.94
C THR A 158 23.14 -4.73 -2.07
N TRP A 159 23.20 -3.87 -1.06
CA TRP A 159 24.19 -2.81 -0.96
C TRP A 159 24.69 -2.68 0.46
N THR A 160 26.00 -2.53 0.57
CA THR A 160 26.69 -2.41 1.85
C THR A 160 26.92 -0.94 2.14
N ARG A 161 26.42 -0.45 3.28
CA ARG A 161 26.55 0.96 3.66
C ARG A 161 26.71 1.11 5.17
N THR A 162 27.08 2.31 5.63
CA THR A 162 27.32 2.64 7.04
C THR A 162 26.23 3.56 7.56
N ASP A 163 25.57 3.15 8.64
CA ASP A 163 24.51 3.92 9.29
C ASP A 163 24.35 3.45 10.75
N GLU A 164 23.39 4.01 11.49
CA GLU A 164 22.91 3.48 12.77
C GLU A 164 21.65 2.62 12.56
N TRP A 165 21.71 1.35 12.95
CA TRP A 165 20.68 0.35 12.61
C TRP A 165 19.67 0.18 13.74
N TYR A 166 18.42 0.59 13.51
CA TYR A 166 17.37 0.48 14.53
C TYR A 166 16.79 -0.92 14.63
N ASN A 167 16.77 -1.46 15.84
CA ASN A 167 15.82 -2.49 16.24
C ASN A 167 14.48 -1.82 16.58
N TYR A 168 13.39 -2.53 16.29
CA TYR A 168 12.04 -2.06 16.52
C TYR A 168 11.34 -2.87 17.62
N ARG A 169 10.43 -2.23 18.36
CA ARG A 169 9.64 -2.87 19.43
C ARG A 169 8.78 -4.03 18.91
N THR A 170 8.38 -3.94 17.64
CA THR A 170 7.59 -4.94 16.93
C THR A 170 8.14 -5.11 15.51
N ASN A 171 8.07 -6.32 14.97
CA ASN A 171 8.38 -6.53 13.55
C ASN A 171 7.22 -5.97 12.69
N PRO A 172 7.46 -5.00 11.79
CA PRO A 172 6.39 -4.37 11.03
C PRO A 172 5.87 -5.23 9.87
N ARG A 173 6.63 -6.25 9.41
CA ARG A 173 6.35 -7.03 8.20
C ARG A 173 4.90 -7.52 8.05
N PRO A 174 4.20 -7.98 9.10
CA PRO A 174 2.80 -8.41 8.95
C PRO A 174 1.85 -7.30 8.49
N ASN A 175 2.18 -6.04 8.79
CA ASN A 175 1.29 -4.89 8.65
C ASN A 175 1.75 -3.88 7.58
N VAL A 176 2.92 -4.10 6.97
CA VAL A 176 3.51 -3.18 5.99
C VAL A 176 4.07 -3.92 4.80
N HIS A 177 4.13 -3.26 3.65
CA HIS A 177 4.88 -3.73 2.49
C HIS A 177 6.37 -3.44 2.67
N VAL A 178 7.16 -4.48 2.92
CA VAL A 178 8.60 -4.35 3.16
C VAL A 178 9.33 -4.14 1.83
N LEU A 179 10.09 -3.05 1.76
CA LEU A 179 10.89 -2.69 0.59
C LEU A 179 12.34 -3.11 0.75
N GLN A 180 12.90 -2.96 1.96
CA GLN A 180 14.27 -3.34 2.27
C GLN A 180 14.38 -3.92 3.69
N SER A 181 15.33 -4.82 3.88
CA SER A 181 15.67 -5.43 5.17
C SER A 181 17.17 -5.45 5.42
N LEU A 182 17.56 -5.47 6.69
CA LEU A 182 18.95 -5.65 7.10
C LEU A 182 19.33 -7.13 7.11
N ASP A 183 20.55 -7.41 6.68
CA ASP A 183 21.18 -8.71 6.90
C ASP A 183 21.89 -8.72 8.25
N GLU A 184 21.24 -9.24 9.29
CA GLU A 184 21.83 -9.32 10.64
C GLU A 184 23.11 -10.17 10.71
N SER A 185 23.42 -11.00 9.70
CA SER A 185 24.71 -11.70 9.66
C SER A 185 25.90 -10.81 9.26
N SER A 186 25.62 -9.61 8.75
CA SER A 186 26.64 -8.67 8.24
C SER A 186 27.10 -7.62 9.25
N TYR A 187 26.44 -7.52 10.40
CA TYR A 187 26.74 -6.54 11.45
C TYR A 187 26.44 -7.12 12.84
N SER A 188 26.71 -6.36 13.91
CA SER A 188 26.47 -6.78 15.29
C SER A 188 25.41 -5.93 15.97
N GLY A 189 24.57 -6.57 16.80
CA GLY A 189 23.56 -5.91 17.64
C GLY A 189 22.14 -5.83 17.06
N GLY A 190 21.88 -6.47 15.92
CA GLY A 190 20.52 -6.78 15.47
C GLY A 190 19.84 -7.79 16.41
N THR A 191 18.56 -7.58 16.70
CA THR A 191 17.78 -8.41 17.64
C THR A 191 16.46 -8.92 17.08
N MET A 192 16.18 -8.69 15.79
CA MET A 192 14.88 -8.96 15.17
C MET A 192 14.83 -10.28 14.39
N GLY A 193 15.99 -10.77 13.94
CA GLY A 193 16.09 -11.93 13.05
C GLY A 193 15.62 -11.57 11.63
N ASP A 194 14.31 -11.44 11.46
CA ASP A 194 13.74 -10.76 10.29
C ASP A 194 13.68 -9.26 10.55
N HIS A 195 14.45 -8.48 9.80
CA HIS A 195 14.74 -7.09 10.13
C HIS A 195 14.39 -6.11 9.01
N PRO A 196 13.09 -5.84 8.76
CA PRO A 196 12.66 -4.77 7.86
C PRO A 196 13.27 -3.42 8.28
N ILE A 197 13.76 -2.64 7.33
CA ILE A 197 14.36 -1.33 7.57
C ILE A 197 13.77 -0.23 6.69
N THR A 198 13.04 -0.59 5.63
CA THR A 198 12.31 0.36 4.80
C THR A 198 11.02 -0.29 4.34
N TRP A 199 9.91 0.43 4.47
CA TRP A 199 8.58 -0.10 4.14
C TRP A 199 7.60 1.01 3.75
N CYS A 200 6.47 0.60 3.21
CA CYS A 200 5.33 1.47 2.94
C CYS A 200 4.01 0.76 3.24
N HIS A 201 2.95 1.53 3.48
CA HIS A 201 1.58 1.03 3.57
C HIS A 201 0.55 2.13 3.28
N PRO A 202 -0.69 1.78 2.89
CA PRO A 202 -1.81 2.71 3.00
C PRO A 202 -2.09 3.02 4.47
N GLN A 203 -2.54 4.25 4.75
CA GLN A 203 -3.07 4.65 6.05
C GLN A 203 -4.40 5.35 5.82
N ALA A 204 -5.52 4.69 6.11
CA ALA A 204 -6.85 5.14 5.70
C ALA A 204 -6.85 5.53 4.20
N SER A 205 -7.13 6.78 3.83
CA SER A 205 -7.06 7.24 2.43
C SER A 205 -5.66 7.74 2.02
N GLY A 206 -4.75 7.90 2.98
CA GLY A 206 -3.39 8.40 2.83
C GLY A 206 -2.37 7.32 2.50
N ARG A 207 -1.10 7.75 2.46
CA ARG A 207 0.05 6.90 2.09
C ARG A 207 1.19 7.12 3.07
N ALA A 208 1.71 6.05 3.63
CA ALA A 208 2.84 6.06 4.56
C ALA A 208 4.05 5.40 3.91
N PHE A 209 5.21 6.05 4.02
CA PHE A 209 6.52 5.51 3.70
C PHE A 209 7.44 5.73 4.90
N TYR A 210 8.25 4.75 5.25
CA TYR A 210 9.24 4.87 6.29
C TYR A 210 10.56 4.23 5.89
N THR A 211 11.66 4.86 6.27
CA THR A 211 13.01 4.28 6.22
C THR A 211 13.73 4.51 7.54
N GLY A 212 14.27 3.45 8.14
CA GLY A 212 15.14 3.52 9.32
C GLY A 212 16.56 4.01 9.01
N LEU A 213 16.90 4.13 7.73
CA LEU A 213 18.16 4.70 7.27
C LEU A 213 18.17 6.23 7.41
N GLY A 214 19.36 6.84 7.50
CA GLY A 214 19.54 8.30 7.48
C GLY A 214 20.05 8.92 8.77
N HIS A 215 20.72 8.15 9.65
CA HIS A 215 21.38 8.70 10.84
C HIS A 215 22.53 9.63 10.46
N THR A 216 23.38 9.18 9.54
CA THR A 216 24.64 9.85 9.17
C THR A 216 24.40 10.98 8.18
N ALA A 217 25.20 12.06 8.27
CA ALA A 217 25.12 13.16 7.30
C ALA A 217 25.54 12.70 5.89
N GLU A 218 26.47 11.76 5.82
CA GLU A 218 27.02 11.16 4.60
C GLU A 218 25.93 10.45 3.78
N SER A 219 24.95 9.83 4.44
CA SER A 219 23.80 9.20 3.77
C SER A 219 23.15 10.14 2.77
N TYR A 220 22.98 11.41 3.11
CA TYR A 220 22.27 12.40 2.29
C TYR A 220 23.06 12.86 1.04
N THR A 221 24.31 12.43 0.91
CA THR A 221 25.12 12.59 -0.31
C THR A 221 25.19 11.31 -1.15
N GLU A 222 24.80 10.16 -0.58
CA GLU A 222 24.86 8.86 -1.25
C GLU A 222 23.77 8.75 -2.34
N PRO A 223 24.13 8.45 -3.61
CA PRO A 223 23.17 8.42 -4.71
C PRO A 223 21.99 7.46 -4.49
N ASN A 224 22.25 6.27 -3.95
CA ASN A 224 21.24 5.26 -3.70
C ASN A 224 20.25 5.71 -2.61
N PHE A 225 20.72 6.30 -1.52
CA PHE A 225 19.83 6.82 -0.47
C PHE A 225 19.01 8.02 -0.94
N ARG A 226 19.59 8.91 -1.73
CA ARG A 226 18.86 10.02 -2.36
C ARG A 226 17.77 9.52 -3.31
N SER A 227 18.05 8.45 -4.08
CA SER A 227 17.05 7.80 -4.93
C SER A 227 15.91 7.18 -4.11
N LEU A 228 16.25 6.53 -2.98
CA LEU A 228 15.27 5.97 -2.05
C LEU A 228 14.35 7.06 -1.49
N LEU A 229 14.92 8.16 -0.98
CA LEU A 229 14.15 9.29 -0.46
C LEU A 229 13.24 9.91 -1.53
N LEU A 230 13.76 10.12 -2.74
CA LEU A 230 12.97 10.69 -3.84
C LEU A 230 11.77 9.82 -4.19
N GLY A 231 11.96 8.52 -4.34
CA GLY A 231 10.87 7.60 -4.67
C GLY A 231 9.86 7.47 -3.53
N GLY A 232 10.31 7.43 -2.28
CA GLY A 232 9.44 7.42 -1.10
C GLY A 232 8.59 8.68 -0.98
N ILE A 233 9.19 9.86 -1.17
CA ILE A 233 8.48 11.15 -1.18
C ILE A 233 7.45 11.21 -2.32
N ARG A 234 7.83 10.77 -3.53
CA ARG A 234 6.90 10.77 -4.68
C ARG A 234 5.72 9.82 -4.47
N TYR A 235 5.95 8.65 -3.88
CA TYR A 235 4.89 7.72 -3.52
C TYR A 235 3.96 8.34 -2.47
N ALA A 236 4.50 8.83 -1.35
CA ALA A 236 3.70 9.44 -0.29
C ALA A 236 2.88 10.63 -0.81
N ALA A 237 3.47 11.46 -1.67
CA ALA A 237 2.79 12.58 -2.32
C ALA A 237 1.68 12.17 -3.31
N GLY A 238 1.60 10.88 -3.69
CA GLY A 238 0.69 10.37 -4.72
C GLY A 238 1.11 10.75 -6.14
N ALA A 239 2.34 11.22 -6.32
CA ALA A 239 2.89 11.62 -7.62
C ALA A 239 3.29 10.40 -8.48
N VAL A 240 3.55 9.26 -7.84
CA VAL A 240 3.73 7.96 -8.48
C VAL A 240 2.89 6.91 -7.77
N GLN A 241 2.40 5.93 -8.52
CA GLN A 241 1.70 4.78 -7.95
C GLN A 241 2.71 3.67 -7.62
N ALA A 242 2.46 2.97 -6.52
CA ALA A 242 3.23 1.79 -6.14
C ALA A 242 2.32 0.82 -5.37
N ASP A 243 2.61 -0.47 -5.49
CA ASP A 243 2.00 -1.45 -4.60
C ASP A 243 2.66 -1.32 -3.23
N CYS A 244 1.89 -0.82 -2.29
CA CYS A 244 2.25 -0.75 -0.88
C CYS A 244 1.17 -1.42 -0.03
N ALA A 245 0.32 -2.25 -0.63
CA ALA A 245 -0.53 -3.09 0.19
C ALA A 245 0.39 -3.94 1.08
N PRO A 246 0.19 -3.96 2.40
CA PRO A 246 0.85 -4.95 3.25
C PRO A 246 0.64 -6.31 2.61
N PRO A 247 1.60 -7.25 2.72
CA PRO A 247 1.56 -8.53 2.03
C PRO A 247 0.12 -9.04 2.01
N SER A 248 -0.54 -8.89 0.85
CA SER A 248 -1.81 -9.55 0.65
C SER A 248 -1.39 -11.00 0.67
N GLY A 249 -1.64 -11.68 1.79
CA GLY A 249 -1.34 -13.09 1.93
C GLY A 249 -1.78 -13.73 0.63
N GLY A 250 -0.79 -14.19 -0.16
CA GLY A 250 -1.04 -14.77 -1.47
C GLY A 250 -2.18 -15.77 -1.31
N PRO A 251 -3.13 -15.81 -2.24
CA PRO A 251 -4.52 -16.25 -2.04
C PRO A 251 -4.74 -17.09 -0.76
N GLY A 252 -4.99 -16.39 0.35
CA GLY A 252 -5.06 -16.93 1.72
C GLY A 252 -4.59 -15.88 2.73
N GLY A 253 -5.53 -15.36 3.54
CA GLY A 253 -5.33 -14.20 4.41
C GLY A 253 -4.09 -14.22 5.31
N GLY A 254 -3.50 -13.03 5.49
CA GLY A 254 -2.55 -12.80 6.59
C GLY A 254 -3.25 -12.97 7.93
N THR A 255 -2.55 -13.60 8.87
CA THR A 255 -2.96 -13.71 10.27
C THR A 255 -2.76 -12.36 10.97
N ILE A 256 -3.81 -11.83 11.57
CA ILE A 256 -3.87 -10.57 12.30
C ILE A 256 -3.98 -10.90 13.79
N GLU A 257 -3.12 -10.30 14.61
CA GLU A 257 -3.21 -10.37 16.07
C GLU A 257 -4.51 -9.70 16.51
N ALA A 258 -5.37 -10.41 17.23
CA ALA A 258 -6.69 -9.90 17.56
C ALA A 258 -6.60 -8.70 18.51
N GLU A 259 -5.59 -8.65 19.38
CA GLU A 259 -5.32 -7.55 20.29
C GLU A 259 -4.81 -6.28 19.58
N SER A 260 -4.51 -6.34 18.27
CA SER A 260 -4.16 -5.17 17.45
C SER A 260 -5.36 -4.28 17.09
N TYR A 261 -6.48 -4.40 17.82
CA TYR A 261 -7.67 -3.61 17.57
C TYR A 261 -7.40 -2.11 17.72
N THR A 262 -8.10 -1.32 16.90
CA THR A 262 -8.01 0.15 16.88
C THR A 262 -9.11 0.83 17.68
N SER A 263 -10.17 0.09 18.01
CA SER A 263 -11.29 0.52 18.82
C SER A 263 -11.94 -0.69 19.48
N GLN A 264 -12.59 -0.51 20.64
CA GLN A 264 -13.22 -1.61 21.35
C GLN A 264 -14.33 -1.14 22.30
N SER A 265 -15.17 -2.08 22.74
CA SER A 265 -16.04 -1.95 23.90
C SER A 265 -16.06 -3.24 24.72
N GLY A 266 -15.78 -3.13 26.02
CA GLY A 266 -15.93 -4.19 27.03
C GLY A 266 -14.76 -5.18 27.16
N VAL A 267 -13.94 -5.33 26.11
CA VAL A 267 -12.82 -6.28 26.12
C VAL A 267 -11.57 -5.70 26.76
N GLN A 268 -10.63 -6.58 27.12
CA GLN A 268 -9.29 -6.21 27.57
C GLN A 268 -8.24 -7.19 27.01
N PRO A 269 -6.96 -6.78 26.87
CA PRO A 269 -5.89 -7.71 26.60
C PRO A 269 -5.76 -8.75 27.72
N ALA A 270 -5.63 -10.02 27.37
CA ALA A 270 -5.37 -11.10 28.34
C ALA A 270 -4.06 -11.81 28.00
N SER A 271 -3.19 -11.98 29.00
CA SER A 271 -1.88 -12.59 28.79
C SER A 271 -1.95 -14.11 28.84
N HIS A 272 -1.53 -14.76 27.76
CA HIS A 272 -1.51 -16.21 27.61
C HIS A 272 -0.19 -16.62 26.96
N GLY A 273 0.68 -17.33 27.68
CA GLY A 273 2.01 -17.70 27.15
C GLY A 273 1.98 -18.61 25.92
N THR A 274 0.81 -19.22 25.62
CA THR A 274 0.58 -20.07 24.44
C THR A 274 -0.17 -19.37 23.30
N ALA A 275 -0.51 -18.09 23.48
CA ALA A 275 -1.00 -17.20 22.44
C ALA A 275 0.14 -16.74 21.50
N SER A 276 -0.20 -16.40 20.26
CA SER A 276 0.68 -15.60 19.40
C SER A 276 0.92 -14.26 20.08
N GLY A 277 2.15 -13.75 20.05
CA GLY A 277 2.51 -12.53 20.80
C GLY A 277 2.34 -12.59 22.33
N GLY A 278 1.89 -13.71 22.90
CA GLY A 278 1.64 -13.88 24.33
C GLY A 278 0.37 -13.18 24.86
N THR A 279 -0.47 -12.62 23.99
CA THR A 279 -1.64 -11.81 24.36
C THR A 279 -2.83 -12.16 23.47
N THR A 280 -4.04 -12.03 23.99
CA THR A 280 -5.30 -12.22 23.27
C THR A 280 -6.24 -11.03 23.51
N VAL A 281 -7.29 -10.92 22.71
CA VAL A 281 -8.52 -10.23 23.13
C VAL A 281 -9.25 -11.14 24.10
N GLY A 282 -9.32 -10.75 25.37
CA GLY A 282 -9.98 -11.51 26.42
C GLY A 282 -10.99 -10.67 27.19
N PHE A 283 -11.45 -11.22 28.31
CA PHE A 283 -12.53 -10.65 29.14
C PHE A 283 -13.82 -10.38 28.34
N ILE A 284 -14.05 -11.18 27.30
CA ILE A 284 -15.15 -10.98 26.36
C ILE A 284 -16.47 -11.41 27.02
N ASP A 285 -17.40 -10.47 27.13
CA ASP A 285 -18.80 -10.70 27.51
C ASP A 285 -19.75 -10.51 26.32
N ASN A 286 -21.02 -10.91 26.49
CA ASN A 286 -22.02 -10.75 25.44
C ASN A 286 -22.31 -9.27 25.12
N GLY A 287 -22.09 -8.90 23.86
CA GLY A 287 -22.30 -7.54 23.35
C GLY A 287 -21.01 -6.75 23.14
N ASP A 288 -19.88 -7.27 23.61
CA ASP A 288 -18.57 -6.67 23.44
C ASP A 288 -18.11 -6.73 21.98
N TRP A 289 -17.17 -5.85 21.62
CA TRP A 289 -16.67 -5.80 20.25
C TRP A 289 -15.27 -5.18 20.15
N VAL A 290 -14.61 -5.49 19.05
CA VAL A 290 -13.35 -4.89 18.61
C VAL A 290 -13.45 -4.45 17.15
N GLY A 291 -12.80 -3.34 16.81
CA GLY A 291 -12.78 -2.75 15.48
C GLY A 291 -11.36 -2.54 14.97
N TYR A 292 -11.12 -2.86 13.70
CA TYR A 292 -9.82 -2.79 13.04
C TYR A 292 -9.87 -1.85 11.84
N ALA A 293 -9.44 -0.60 12.03
CA ALA A 293 -9.51 0.45 11.02
C ALA A 293 -8.72 0.11 9.75
N SER A 294 -7.58 -0.59 9.89
CA SER A 294 -6.71 -1.00 8.79
C SER A 294 -7.18 -2.27 8.07
N VAL A 295 -8.16 -3.00 8.61
CA VAL A 295 -8.63 -4.27 8.03
C VAL A 295 -9.91 -4.01 7.25
N GLY A 296 -9.80 -3.91 5.93
CA GLY A 296 -10.94 -3.70 5.04
C GLY A 296 -11.75 -4.98 4.80
N THR A 297 -13.08 -4.85 4.74
CA THR A 297 -13.97 -5.99 4.45
C THR A 297 -14.34 -6.14 2.97
N ALA A 298 -13.84 -5.26 2.10
CA ALA A 298 -14.13 -5.29 0.68
C ALA A 298 -13.70 -6.62 0.06
N GLY A 299 -14.62 -7.30 -0.61
CA GLY A 299 -14.36 -8.60 -1.24
C GLY A 299 -14.10 -9.73 -0.25
N ALA A 300 -14.35 -9.56 1.05
CA ALA A 300 -14.17 -10.63 2.02
C ALA A 300 -15.17 -11.78 1.80
N THR A 301 -14.66 -13.00 1.64
CA THR A 301 -15.41 -14.23 1.33
C THR A 301 -15.26 -15.31 2.41
N GLY A 302 -14.31 -15.15 3.33
CA GLY A 302 -14.10 -16.09 4.43
C GLY A 302 -13.48 -15.41 5.65
N PHE A 303 -13.71 -16.00 6.82
CA PHE A 303 -13.11 -15.58 8.08
C PHE A 303 -12.62 -16.80 8.85
N THR A 304 -11.43 -16.72 9.44
CA THR A 304 -10.85 -17.75 10.30
C THR A 304 -10.29 -17.08 11.56
N ALA A 305 -10.46 -17.69 12.73
CA ALA A 305 -9.90 -17.20 13.98
C ALA A 305 -9.32 -18.34 14.82
N ARG A 306 -8.19 -18.08 15.50
CA ARG A 306 -7.66 -18.91 16.59
C ARG A 306 -8.22 -18.38 17.91
N VAL A 307 -8.84 -19.27 18.66
CA VAL A 307 -9.67 -18.92 19.84
C VAL A 307 -9.47 -19.93 20.96
N SER A 308 -9.69 -19.51 22.21
CA SER A 308 -9.73 -20.39 23.39
C SER A 308 -10.95 -20.06 24.25
N SER A 309 -11.40 -21.00 25.09
CA SER A 309 -12.54 -20.75 25.98
C SER A 309 -12.54 -21.73 27.15
N ALA A 310 -12.38 -21.20 28.36
CA ALA A 310 -12.78 -21.89 29.60
C ALA A 310 -14.16 -21.42 30.11
N GLY A 311 -14.78 -20.49 29.39
CA GLY A 311 -16.09 -19.91 29.69
C GLY A 311 -17.24 -20.65 29.03
N ALA A 312 -18.25 -19.90 28.59
CA ALA A 312 -19.46 -20.46 27.98
C ALA A 312 -19.32 -20.77 26.47
N GLY A 313 -18.22 -20.35 25.83
CA GLY A 313 -18.13 -20.26 24.38
C GLY A 313 -19.04 -19.14 23.84
N GLY A 314 -19.27 -19.09 22.53
CA GLY A 314 -20.15 -18.09 21.95
C GLY A 314 -20.06 -17.99 20.44
N THR A 315 -20.21 -16.79 19.90
CA THR A 315 -20.18 -16.51 18.46
C THR A 315 -19.47 -15.20 18.16
N ILE A 316 -18.59 -15.24 17.17
CA ILE A 316 -17.99 -14.06 16.56
C ILE A 316 -18.83 -13.68 15.35
N GLN A 317 -19.39 -12.47 15.35
CA GLN A 317 -20.04 -11.85 14.20
C GLN A 317 -19.02 -10.99 13.46
N VAL A 318 -18.88 -11.21 12.16
CA VAL A 318 -17.97 -10.47 11.28
C VAL A 318 -18.79 -9.37 10.60
N ARG A 319 -18.53 -8.10 10.94
CA ARG A 319 -19.30 -6.94 10.48
C ARG A 319 -18.42 -5.92 9.77
N SER A 320 -19.04 -5.14 8.89
CA SER A 320 -18.40 -4.06 8.15
C SER A 320 -18.87 -2.68 8.62
N GLY A 321 -17.93 -1.74 8.76
CA GLY A 321 -18.17 -0.32 8.98
C GLY A 321 -18.40 0.09 10.42
N SER A 322 -19.17 -0.67 11.19
CA SER A 322 -19.39 -0.43 12.63
C SER A 322 -19.83 -1.70 13.37
N PRO A 323 -19.91 -1.70 14.71
CA PRO A 323 -20.45 -2.83 15.47
C PRO A 323 -21.92 -3.16 15.15
N THR A 324 -22.66 -2.20 14.59
CA THR A 324 -24.06 -2.38 14.15
C THR A 324 -24.20 -2.43 12.62
N GLY A 325 -23.07 -2.39 11.90
CA GLY A 325 -23.04 -2.37 10.44
C GLY A 325 -23.37 -3.72 9.81
N THR A 326 -23.23 -3.80 8.48
CA THR A 326 -23.60 -4.97 7.69
C THR A 326 -22.92 -6.23 8.22
N LEU A 327 -23.73 -7.25 8.55
CA LEU A 327 -23.23 -8.58 8.92
C LEU A 327 -22.76 -9.31 7.65
N LEU A 328 -21.49 -9.72 7.64
CA LEU A 328 -20.89 -10.47 6.54
C LEU A 328 -21.00 -11.98 6.75
N GLY A 329 -20.93 -12.40 8.01
CA GLY A 329 -21.05 -13.79 8.43
C GLY A 329 -20.84 -13.94 9.93
N SER A 330 -20.91 -15.18 10.42
CA SER A 330 -20.68 -15.49 11.84
C SER A 330 -20.04 -16.86 11.98
N VAL A 331 -19.28 -17.04 13.06
CA VAL A 331 -18.63 -18.31 13.40
C VAL A 331 -18.82 -18.61 14.88
N THR A 332 -19.19 -19.86 15.19
CA THR A 332 -19.35 -20.33 16.57
C THR A 332 -17.99 -20.66 17.17
N VAL A 333 -17.77 -20.25 18.42
CA VAL A 333 -16.59 -20.57 19.21
C VAL A 333 -16.97 -21.64 20.25
N PRO A 334 -16.39 -22.86 20.18
CA PRO A 334 -16.66 -23.91 21.16
C PRO A 334 -15.91 -23.67 22.48
N VAL A 335 -16.38 -24.30 23.55
CA VAL A 335 -15.62 -24.39 24.81
C VAL A 335 -14.42 -25.32 24.59
N THR A 336 -13.21 -24.80 24.80
CA THR A 336 -11.95 -25.55 24.60
C THR A 336 -11.42 -26.18 25.88
N GLY A 337 -11.99 -25.80 27.04
CA GLY A 337 -11.70 -26.36 28.36
C GLY A 337 -10.59 -25.64 29.14
N SER A 338 -9.89 -24.69 28.53
CA SER A 338 -8.90 -23.82 29.17
C SER A 338 -8.68 -22.56 28.35
N TRP A 339 -8.30 -21.46 29.01
CA TRP A 339 -7.90 -20.21 28.34
C TRP A 339 -6.59 -20.37 27.54
N ASP A 340 -5.78 -21.38 27.86
CA ASP A 340 -4.54 -21.71 27.15
C ASP A 340 -4.70 -22.87 26.13
N THR A 341 -5.91 -23.39 25.95
CA THR A 341 -6.19 -24.42 24.93
C THR A 341 -6.84 -23.76 23.73
N PHE A 342 -6.05 -23.55 22.67
CA PHE A 342 -6.52 -22.90 21.45
C PHE A 342 -7.01 -23.89 20.39
N THR A 343 -8.02 -23.47 19.64
CA THR A 343 -8.50 -24.14 18.42
C THR A 343 -8.77 -23.12 17.33
N THR A 344 -8.92 -23.59 16.09
CA THR A 344 -9.24 -22.73 14.95
C THR A 344 -10.70 -22.91 14.56
N VAL A 345 -11.41 -21.80 14.35
CA VAL A 345 -12.78 -21.75 13.84
C VAL A 345 -12.82 -20.96 12.53
N SER A 346 -13.67 -21.37 11.59
CA SER A 346 -13.78 -20.70 10.29
C SER A 346 -15.23 -20.64 9.80
N THR A 347 -15.52 -19.65 8.94
CA THR A 347 -16.83 -19.50 8.27
C THR A 347 -16.67 -18.86 6.89
N THR A 348 -17.62 -19.14 6.00
CA THR A 348 -17.76 -18.43 4.73
C THR A 348 -18.56 -17.15 4.95
N LEU A 349 -18.08 -16.04 4.41
CA LEU A 349 -18.78 -14.76 4.44
C LEU A 349 -19.67 -14.66 3.20
N THR A 350 -20.96 -14.41 3.43
CA THR A 350 -21.98 -14.33 2.36
C THR A 350 -22.57 -12.93 2.22
N GLY A 351 -22.48 -12.11 3.27
CA GLY A 351 -22.74 -10.67 3.16
C GLY A 351 -21.57 -9.96 2.50
N SER A 352 -21.86 -8.85 1.81
CA SER A 352 -20.86 -8.02 1.14
C SER A 352 -21.03 -6.56 1.53
N ALA A 353 -19.95 -5.94 2.00
CA ALA A 353 -19.86 -4.51 2.25
C ALA A 353 -18.39 -4.10 2.27
N SER A 354 -18.13 -2.81 2.03
CA SER A 354 -16.81 -2.21 2.14
C SER A 354 -16.78 -1.28 3.35
N GLY A 355 -15.70 -1.35 4.12
CA GLY A 355 -15.49 -0.58 5.34
C GLY A 355 -14.50 -1.29 6.27
N PRO A 356 -14.14 -0.67 7.41
CA PRO A 356 -13.32 -1.31 8.44
C PRO A 356 -14.03 -2.51 9.05
N LEU A 357 -13.27 -3.52 9.46
CA LEU A 357 -13.76 -4.74 10.09
C LEU A 357 -14.14 -4.48 11.55
N TYR A 358 -15.27 -5.05 11.97
CA TYR A 358 -15.67 -5.18 13.37
C TYR A 358 -15.97 -6.64 13.69
N LEU A 359 -15.45 -7.12 14.81
CA LEU A 359 -15.83 -8.40 15.41
C LEU A 359 -16.73 -8.10 16.61
N VAL A 360 -17.97 -8.61 16.56
CA VAL A 360 -18.93 -8.46 17.66
C VAL A 360 -19.16 -9.82 18.30
N PHE A 361 -19.03 -9.85 19.62
CA PHE A 361 -19.07 -11.08 20.39
C PHE A 361 -20.46 -11.27 20.99
N THR A 362 -21.04 -12.45 20.78
CA THR A 362 -22.39 -12.78 21.25
C THR A 362 -22.38 -14.14 21.94
N GLY A 363 -23.17 -14.29 22.99
CA GLY A 363 -23.16 -15.50 23.81
C GLY A 363 -24.08 -15.43 25.02
N GLY A 364 -23.87 -16.37 25.95
CA GLY A 364 -24.59 -16.43 27.22
C GLY A 364 -24.07 -15.42 28.25
N SER A 365 -24.39 -15.65 29.52
CA SER A 365 -23.88 -14.86 30.64
C SER A 365 -22.47 -15.29 31.06
N GLY A 366 -21.64 -14.33 31.45
CA GLY A 366 -20.26 -14.54 31.90
C GLY A 366 -19.27 -14.61 30.73
N SER A 367 -17.99 -14.77 31.06
CA SER A 367 -16.92 -14.75 30.06
C SER A 367 -17.12 -15.81 28.98
N LEU A 368 -16.98 -15.39 27.72
CA LEU A 368 -17.31 -16.22 26.57
C LEU A 368 -16.10 -17.03 26.09
N PHE A 369 -15.10 -16.35 25.54
CA PHE A 369 -13.91 -16.92 24.91
C PHE A 369 -12.86 -15.82 24.74
N ASP A 370 -11.67 -16.19 24.32
CA ASP A 370 -10.60 -15.29 23.89
C ASP A 370 -10.37 -15.45 22.39
N VAL A 371 -9.97 -14.37 21.74
CA VAL A 371 -9.51 -14.38 20.34
C VAL A 371 -8.04 -14.04 20.32
N ASP A 372 -7.25 -14.93 19.77
CA ASP A 372 -5.79 -14.79 19.66
C ASP A 372 -5.44 -14.11 18.34
N THR A 373 -5.79 -14.77 17.23
CA THR A 373 -5.52 -14.26 15.89
C THR A 373 -6.69 -14.51 14.96
N PHE A 374 -6.78 -13.77 13.86
CA PHE A 374 -7.77 -14.04 12.81
C PHE A 374 -7.24 -13.71 11.41
N SER A 375 -7.94 -14.15 10.37
CA SER A 375 -7.67 -13.77 9.00
C SER A 375 -8.96 -13.64 8.19
N LEU A 376 -8.95 -12.76 7.20
CA LEU A 376 -9.98 -12.69 6.16
C LEU A 376 -9.46 -13.34 4.88
N THR A 377 -10.30 -14.19 4.29
CA THR A 377 -10.14 -14.55 2.88
C THR A 377 -10.82 -13.47 2.07
N THR A 378 -10.08 -12.79 1.19
CA THR A 378 -10.63 -11.78 0.27
C THR A 378 -10.48 -12.25 -1.16
N SER A 379 -11.46 -11.91 -1.98
CA SER A 379 -11.37 -11.97 -3.44
C SER A 379 -11.11 -10.55 -3.93
N ALA A 380 -9.86 -10.27 -4.30
CA ALA A 380 -9.47 -8.96 -4.81
C ALA A 380 -9.76 -8.89 -6.30
N THR A 381 -10.54 -7.90 -6.71
CA THR A 381 -10.93 -7.70 -8.11
C THR A 381 -10.29 -6.43 -8.67
N THR A 382 -9.71 -6.50 -9.87
CA THR A 382 -9.15 -5.36 -10.59
C THR A 382 -9.83 -5.25 -11.95
N THR A 383 -10.46 -4.12 -12.23
CA THR A 383 -11.04 -3.80 -13.55
C THR A 383 -10.12 -2.83 -14.29
N VAL A 384 -9.88 -3.08 -15.57
CA VAL A 384 -8.95 -2.33 -16.42
C VAL A 384 -9.63 -2.08 -17.76
N GLU A 385 -9.51 -0.85 -18.25
CA GLU A 385 -9.94 -0.51 -19.61
C GLU A 385 -9.10 -1.27 -20.63
N GLY A 386 -9.75 -1.82 -21.65
CA GLY A 386 -9.10 -2.67 -22.65
C GLY A 386 -8.00 -1.89 -23.36
N GLU A 387 -8.28 -0.67 -23.79
CA GLU A 387 -7.36 0.20 -24.51
C GLU A 387 -6.20 0.73 -23.66
N ALA A 388 -6.22 0.51 -22.34
CA ALA A 388 -5.13 0.88 -21.42
C ALA A 388 -3.95 -0.11 -21.45
N TYR A 389 -3.68 -0.74 -22.60
CA TYR A 389 -2.54 -1.63 -22.77
C TYR A 389 -1.22 -0.84 -22.78
N THR A 390 -0.17 -1.47 -22.25
CA THR A 390 1.18 -0.90 -22.15
C THR A 390 2.06 -1.24 -23.36
N SER A 391 1.74 -2.34 -24.05
CA SER A 391 2.33 -2.70 -25.34
C SER A 391 1.37 -3.61 -26.09
N GLN A 392 1.52 -3.71 -27.41
CA GLN A 392 0.59 -4.46 -28.25
C GLN A 392 1.23 -4.95 -29.55
N SER A 393 0.58 -5.90 -30.22
CA SER A 393 0.80 -6.23 -31.63
C SER A 393 -0.52 -6.40 -32.36
N GLY A 394 -0.71 -5.62 -33.44
CA GLY A 394 -1.84 -5.70 -34.37
C GLY A 394 -3.13 -4.99 -33.95
N VAL A 395 -3.37 -4.80 -32.64
CA VAL A 395 -4.58 -4.13 -32.15
C VAL A 395 -4.45 -2.61 -32.12
N GLN A 396 -5.60 -1.93 -32.13
CA GLN A 396 -5.67 -0.46 -32.07
C GLN A 396 -6.90 -0.01 -31.29
N PRO A 397 -6.91 1.21 -30.71
CA PRO A 397 -8.12 1.74 -30.10
C PRO A 397 -9.21 1.97 -31.16
N ALA A 398 -10.45 1.60 -30.85
CA ALA A 398 -11.62 1.90 -31.68
C ALA A 398 -12.64 2.72 -30.87
N ASP A 399 -13.17 3.79 -31.46
CA ASP A 399 -14.14 4.65 -30.79
C ASP A 399 -15.54 4.00 -30.82
N HIS A 400 -16.14 3.82 -29.64
CA HIS A 400 -17.48 3.27 -29.47
C HIS A 400 -18.21 4.03 -28.37
N ALA A 401 -19.29 4.73 -28.72
CA ALA A 401 -20.02 5.56 -27.74
C ALA A 401 -20.62 4.74 -26.57
N GLY A 402 -20.87 3.43 -26.78
CA GLY A 402 -21.35 2.51 -25.74
C GLY A 402 -20.26 1.80 -24.93
N ALA A 403 -18.98 2.08 -25.21
CA ALA A 403 -17.83 1.59 -24.46
C ALA A 403 -17.60 2.42 -23.19
N SER A 404 -17.05 1.77 -22.16
CA SER A 404 -16.43 2.47 -21.03
C SER A 404 -15.29 3.34 -21.56
N GLY A 405 -15.16 4.58 -21.07
CA GLY A 405 -14.18 5.53 -21.62
C GLY A 405 -14.41 5.95 -23.09
N GLY A 406 -15.44 5.43 -23.76
CA GLY A 406 -15.76 5.71 -25.16
C GLY A 406 -14.88 4.96 -26.18
N ARG A 407 -14.02 4.04 -25.74
CA ARG A 407 -13.10 3.30 -26.61
C ARG A 407 -12.98 1.83 -26.22
N THR A 408 -12.55 1.02 -27.18
CA THR A 408 -12.24 -0.41 -27.00
C THR A 408 -10.84 -0.68 -27.55
N VAL A 409 -10.27 -1.84 -27.22
CA VAL A 409 -9.32 -2.51 -28.12
C VAL A 409 -10.11 -3.08 -29.28
N GLY A 410 -9.85 -2.60 -30.49
CA GLY A 410 -10.47 -3.07 -31.71
C GLY A 410 -9.45 -3.47 -32.78
N TYR A 411 -9.95 -3.67 -33.99
CA TYR A 411 -9.17 -4.14 -35.16
C TYR A 411 -8.47 -5.49 -34.91
N ILE A 412 -9.00 -6.29 -33.99
CA ILE A 412 -8.36 -7.51 -33.50
C ILE A 412 -8.39 -8.60 -34.56
N ASN A 413 -7.22 -9.10 -34.97
CA ASN A 413 -7.06 -10.28 -35.81
C ASN A 413 -6.53 -11.47 -35.01
N ASN A 414 -6.59 -12.66 -35.63
CA ASN A 414 -6.04 -13.85 -35.01
C ASN A 414 -4.52 -13.75 -34.83
N GLY A 415 -4.07 -13.89 -33.58
CA GLY A 415 -2.66 -13.82 -33.19
C GLY A 415 -2.24 -12.46 -32.62
N ASP A 416 -3.10 -11.44 -32.73
CA ASP A 416 -2.87 -10.14 -32.12
C ASP A 416 -2.89 -10.24 -30.59
N TRP A 417 -2.24 -9.29 -29.92
CA TRP A 417 -2.17 -9.30 -28.46
C TRP A 417 -2.03 -7.89 -27.87
N ALA A 418 -2.45 -7.77 -26.61
CA ALA A 418 -2.29 -6.59 -25.77
C ALA A 418 -1.70 -6.99 -24.42
N ALA A 419 -0.71 -6.23 -23.93
CA ALA A 419 -0.07 -6.46 -22.65
C ALA A 419 -0.42 -5.37 -21.64
N TYR A 420 -0.55 -5.73 -20.38
CA TYR A 420 -0.92 -4.84 -19.28
C TYR A 420 0.10 -5.02 -18.16
N SER A 421 1.23 -4.31 -18.24
CA SER A 421 2.35 -4.51 -17.31
C SER A 421 2.00 -4.14 -15.86
N GLY A 422 1.03 -3.24 -15.66
CA GLY A 422 0.50 -2.90 -14.34
C GLY A 422 -0.41 -3.97 -13.71
N VAL A 423 -0.72 -5.06 -14.42
CA VAL A 423 -1.56 -6.15 -13.92
C VAL A 423 -0.70 -7.40 -13.72
N SER A 424 -0.40 -7.73 -12.46
CA SER A 424 0.30 -8.97 -12.12
C SER A 424 -0.62 -10.19 -12.27
N THR A 425 -0.11 -11.25 -12.89
CA THR A 425 -0.84 -12.52 -13.00
C THR A 425 -0.73 -13.42 -11.76
N SER A 426 0.06 -13.02 -10.77
CA SER A 426 0.21 -13.80 -9.55
C SER A 426 -1.13 -13.98 -8.85
N GLY A 427 -1.46 -15.23 -8.53
CA GLY A 427 -2.64 -15.60 -7.77
C GLY A 427 -3.98 -15.45 -8.50
N LEU A 428 -4.03 -15.06 -9.78
CA LEU A 428 -5.31 -14.88 -10.48
C LEU A 428 -6.13 -16.18 -10.54
N LYS A 429 -7.44 -16.06 -10.28
CA LYS A 429 -8.42 -17.16 -10.24
C LYS A 429 -9.48 -17.06 -11.31
N SER A 430 -9.83 -15.85 -11.73
CA SER A 430 -10.84 -15.65 -12.79
C SER A 430 -10.52 -14.44 -13.64
N PHE A 431 -11.06 -14.47 -14.86
CA PHE A 431 -11.00 -13.39 -15.83
C PHE A 431 -12.41 -13.16 -16.39
N GLY A 432 -12.85 -11.91 -16.43
CA GLY A 432 -14.05 -11.45 -17.10
C GLY A 432 -13.70 -10.35 -18.10
N ALA A 433 -14.44 -10.25 -19.19
CA ALA A 433 -14.28 -9.19 -20.18
C ALA A 433 -15.63 -8.71 -20.69
N ARG A 434 -15.78 -7.39 -20.82
CA ARG A 434 -16.86 -6.76 -21.57
C ARG A 434 -16.39 -6.63 -23.02
N VAL A 435 -17.13 -7.24 -23.94
CA VAL A 435 -16.74 -7.42 -25.33
C VAL A 435 -17.90 -7.17 -26.28
N SER A 436 -17.61 -6.79 -27.52
CA SER A 436 -18.59 -6.72 -28.62
C SER A 436 -18.02 -7.39 -29.87
N SER A 437 -18.87 -7.85 -30.78
CA SER A 437 -18.43 -8.51 -32.00
C SER A 437 -19.52 -8.49 -33.07
N ALA A 438 -19.24 -7.79 -34.18
CA ALA A 438 -19.92 -8.03 -35.45
C ALA A 438 -19.10 -8.94 -36.41
N GLY A 439 -17.93 -9.39 -35.94
CA GLY A 439 -17.03 -10.29 -36.65
C GLY A 439 -17.39 -11.76 -36.46
N SER A 440 -16.37 -12.62 -36.43
CA SER A 440 -16.53 -14.07 -36.19
C SER A 440 -16.55 -14.47 -34.70
N GLY A 441 -16.36 -13.52 -33.79
CA GLY A 441 -16.05 -13.81 -32.39
C GLY A 441 -14.66 -14.42 -32.26
N GLY A 442 -14.37 -15.07 -31.13
CA GLY A 442 -13.07 -15.68 -30.92
C GLY A 442 -12.82 -16.10 -29.48
N THR A 443 -11.57 -16.03 -29.05
CA THR A 443 -11.15 -16.40 -27.70
C THR A 443 -10.09 -15.42 -27.21
N ILE A 444 -10.22 -15.02 -25.96
CA ILE A 444 -9.19 -14.29 -25.22
C ILE A 444 -8.40 -15.33 -24.42
N GLN A 445 -7.12 -15.48 -24.73
CA GLN A 445 -6.18 -16.26 -23.95
C GLN A 445 -5.50 -15.35 -22.92
N VAL A 446 -5.57 -15.74 -21.65
CA VAL A 446 -4.96 -15.02 -20.53
C VAL A 446 -3.61 -15.65 -20.23
N ARG A 447 -2.53 -14.90 -20.46
CA ARG A 447 -1.14 -15.40 -20.37
C ARG A 447 -0.29 -14.55 -19.43
N SER A 448 0.74 -15.18 -18.88
CA SER A 448 1.72 -14.56 -17.98
C SER A 448 3.06 -14.33 -18.69
N GLY A 449 3.62 -13.13 -18.50
CA GLY A 449 5.00 -12.79 -18.87
C GLY A 449 5.19 -12.35 -20.32
N SER A 450 4.60 -13.07 -21.29
CA SER A 450 4.66 -12.72 -22.71
C SER A 450 3.46 -13.28 -23.49
N ALA A 451 3.29 -12.84 -24.74
CA ALA A 451 2.27 -13.38 -25.65
C ALA A 451 2.42 -14.89 -25.91
N THR A 452 3.61 -15.46 -25.72
CA THR A 452 3.88 -16.91 -25.82
C THR A 452 4.09 -17.57 -24.46
N GLY A 453 3.93 -16.82 -23.37
CA GLY A 453 4.15 -17.28 -22.00
C GLY A 453 3.05 -18.21 -21.49
N THR A 454 3.14 -18.58 -20.21
CA THR A 454 2.26 -19.57 -19.58
C THR A 454 0.79 -19.17 -19.72
N LEU A 455 -0.01 -20.07 -20.29
CA LEU A 455 -1.46 -19.92 -20.37
C LEU A 455 -2.10 -20.17 -19.01
N LEU A 456 -2.84 -19.18 -18.51
CA LEU A 456 -3.55 -19.25 -17.24
C LEU A 456 -4.99 -19.73 -17.44
N GLY A 457 -5.59 -19.37 -18.57
CA GLY A 457 -6.93 -19.77 -18.95
C GLY A 457 -7.37 -19.10 -20.24
N SER A 458 -8.60 -19.36 -20.65
CA SER A 458 -9.16 -18.79 -21.88
C SER A 458 -10.64 -18.51 -21.70
N VAL A 459 -11.11 -17.44 -22.34
CA VAL A 459 -12.53 -17.04 -22.33
C VAL A 459 -13.02 -16.92 -23.76
N ASN A 460 -14.12 -17.62 -24.06
CA ASN A 460 -14.75 -17.57 -25.37
C ASN A 460 -15.56 -16.27 -25.55
N VAL A 461 -15.37 -15.61 -26.69
CA VAL A 461 -16.09 -14.41 -27.08
C VAL A 461 -17.08 -14.77 -28.20
N PRO A 462 -18.40 -14.77 -27.92
CA PRO A 462 -19.40 -15.02 -28.95
C PRO A 462 -19.60 -13.79 -29.84
N VAL A 463 -20.17 -14.00 -31.02
CA VAL A 463 -20.71 -12.92 -31.86
C VAL A 463 -21.86 -12.25 -31.10
N THR A 464 -21.78 -10.94 -30.89
CA THR A 464 -22.82 -10.17 -30.16
C THR A 464 -23.81 -9.50 -31.10
N GLY A 465 -23.50 -9.47 -32.40
CA GLY A 465 -24.38 -8.99 -33.48
C GLY A 465 -24.10 -7.56 -33.95
N SER A 466 -23.29 -6.80 -33.22
CA SER A 466 -22.83 -5.46 -33.61
C SER A 466 -21.56 -5.09 -32.82
N TRP A 467 -20.76 -4.16 -33.35
CA TRP A 467 -19.61 -3.58 -32.64
C TRP A 467 -20.03 -2.72 -31.44
N ASP A 468 -21.30 -2.28 -31.39
CA ASP A 468 -21.85 -1.52 -30.26
C ASP A 468 -22.76 -2.34 -29.33
N THR A 469 -22.88 -3.66 -29.57
CA THR A 469 -23.63 -4.56 -28.68
C THR A 469 -22.66 -5.26 -27.75
N PHE A 470 -22.55 -4.77 -26.51
CA PHE A 470 -21.63 -5.31 -25.53
C PHE A 470 -22.23 -6.43 -24.68
N ARG A 471 -21.42 -7.42 -24.34
CA ARG A 471 -21.73 -8.51 -23.42
C ARG A 471 -20.54 -8.80 -22.51
N THR A 472 -20.81 -9.17 -21.27
CA THR A 472 -19.78 -9.72 -20.38
C THR A 472 -19.61 -11.21 -20.61
N VAL A 473 -18.37 -11.64 -20.79
CA VAL A 473 -17.93 -13.03 -20.81
C VAL A 473 -16.96 -13.28 -19.66
N SER A 474 -16.88 -14.49 -19.13
CA SER A 474 -15.99 -14.83 -18.02
C SER A 474 -15.54 -16.28 -18.05
N GLY A 475 -14.42 -16.56 -17.39
CA GLY A 475 -13.90 -17.90 -17.18
C GLY A 475 -12.97 -18.00 -15.98
N THR A 476 -12.82 -19.22 -15.48
CA THR A 476 -11.86 -19.55 -14.42
C THR A 476 -10.46 -19.70 -15.00
N LEU A 477 -9.45 -19.24 -14.26
CA LEU A 477 -8.05 -19.42 -14.56
C LEU A 477 -7.53 -20.59 -13.73
N THR A 478 -7.08 -21.65 -14.41
CA THR A 478 -6.60 -22.88 -13.77
C THR A 478 -5.08 -22.99 -13.81
N GLY A 479 -4.41 -22.27 -14.71
CA GLY A 479 -2.96 -22.15 -14.73
C GLY A 479 -2.46 -21.12 -13.72
N SER A 480 -1.21 -21.24 -13.30
CA SER A 480 -0.56 -20.35 -12.34
C SER A 480 0.82 -19.95 -12.84
N ALA A 481 1.09 -18.65 -12.89
CA ALA A 481 2.39 -18.07 -13.12
C ALA A 481 2.39 -16.61 -12.65
N SER A 482 3.57 -16.06 -12.36
CA SER A 482 3.75 -14.67 -11.97
C SER A 482 4.46 -13.90 -13.09
N GLY A 483 3.98 -12.69 -13.38
CA GLY A 483 4.48 -11.82 -14.43
C GLY A 483 3.43 -10.81 -14.88
N PRO A 484 3.75 -9.93 -15.84
CA PRO A 484 2.78 -9.04 -16.46
C PRO A 484 1.71 -9.84 -17.23
N LEU A 485 0.47 -9.33 -17.22
CA LEU A 485 -0.64 -9.91 -17.96
C LEU A 485 -0.52 -9.66 -19.46
N TYR A 486 -0.73 -10.71 -20.25
CA TYR A 486 -0.91 -10.65 -21.71
C TYR A 486 -2.26 -11.25 -22.09
N LEU A 487 -3.01 -10.52 -22.90
CA LEU A 487 -4.21 -11.02 -23.57
C LEU A 487 -3.86 -11.31 -25.03
N VAL A 488 -3.98 -12.56 -25.43
CA VAL A 488 -3.75 -13.00 -26.82
C VAL A 488 -5.08 -13.38 -27.44
N PHE A 489 -5.37 -12.80 -28.59
CA PHE A 489 -6.65 -12.95 -29.25
C PHE A 489 -6.55 -14.00 -30.34
N THR A 490 -7.37 -15.03 -30.25
CA THR A 490 -7.39 -16.13 -31.22
C THR A 490 -8.77 -16.31 -31.81
N GLY A 491 -8.84 -16.75 -33.06
CA GLY A 491 -10.09 -16.92 -33.76
C GLY A 491 -9.89 -17.51 -35.16
N SER A 492 -11.01 -17.77 -35.83
CA SER A 492 -11.03 -18.24 -37.21
C SER A 492 -11.71 -17.20 -38.09
N GLY A 493 -11.19 -16.99 -39.30
CA GLY A 493 -11.70 -16.02 -40.28
C GLY A 493 -10.66 -14.99 -40.72
N GLY A 494 -10.93 -14.32 -41.84
CA GLY A 494 -10.06 -13.27 -42.41
C GLY A 494 -10.50 -11.84 -42.06
N ASN A 495 -11.51 -11.68 -41.22
CA ASN A 495 -12.04 -10.39 -40.75
C ASN A 495 -11.71 -10.19 -39.26
N TYR A 496 -11.88 -8.97 -38.75
CA TYR A 496 -11.74 -8.67 -37.32
C TYR A 496 -12.63 -9.56 -36.46
N LEU A 497 -12.12 -9.97 -35.30
CA LEU A 497 -12.73 -10.98 -34.43
C LEU A 497 -13.83 -10.38 -33.54
N PHE A 498 -13.43 -9.47 -32.66
CA PHE A 498 -14.24 -8.83 -31.63
C PHE A 498 -13.49 -7.60 -31.10
N ASP A 499 -14.17 -6.81 -30.28
CA ASP A 499 -13.60 -5.70 -29.54
C ASP A 499 -13.61 -6.01 -28.03
N LEU A 500 -12.58 -5.56 -27.33
CA LEU A 500 -12.46 -5.65 -25.87
C LEU A 500 -12.60 -4.25 -25.27
N ASP A 501 -13.69 -4.03 -24.55
CA ASP A 501 -13.98 -2.77 -23.87
C ASP A 501 -13.23 -2.67 -22.55
N SER A 502 -13.47 -3.59 -21.64
CA SER A 502 -12.81 -3.65 -20.34
C SER A 502 -12.67 -5.09 -19.90
N PHE A 503 -11.72 -5.36 -19.01
CA PHE A 503 -11.60 -6.66 -18.38
C PHE A 503 -11.46 -6.55 -16.87
N THR A 504 -11.76 -7.65 -16.21
CA THR A 504 -11.75 -7.76 -14.77
C THR A 504 -11.04 -9.06 -14.38
N VAL A 505 -10.02 -8.96 -13.54
CA VAL A 505 -9.32 -10.10 -12.95
C VAL A 505 -9.66 -10.24 -11.48
N THR A 506 -9.78 -11.46 -10.98
CA THR A 506 -9.97 -11.73 -9.54
C THR A 506 -8.89 -12.65 -9.01
N ARG A 507 -8.39 -12.40 -7.80
CA ARG A 507 -7.40 -13.22 -7.08
C ARG A 507 -8.02 -14.02 -5.95
#